data_AF-A0A1G3XUH7-F1
#
_entry.id   AF-A0A1G3XUH7-F1
#
_cell.length_a   1.000
_cell.length_b   1.000
_cell.length_c   1.000
_cell.angle_alpha   90.00
_cell.angle_beta   90.00
_cell.angle_gamma   90.00
#
_symmetry.space_group_name_H-M   'P 1'
#
loop_
_entity.id
_entity.type
_entity.pdbx_description
1 polymer ?
#
loop_
_entity_poly.entity_id
_entity_poly.type
_entity_poly.pdbx_seq_one_letter_code
_entity_poly.pdbx_strand_id
1 'polypeptide(L)'
;MQTEVDLLVLPEEKLRQKGIVLPEPPKPIGTYLPAVRSGNILFVSGMIPKIAGQPSSPKGKVGRDLTSQEGYDAARLCVLNALAAAKMELGGLDRISRVVKVVGYVASAEGFADQPLVINGASDLLVDVFGEKGKHARVSVGVAELPGNVPVEVEVTFEIKGSETGADIEADHVQENLLKEAEQKTSARRRSRGPYRKAAV
;
A
#
# COMPACT_ATOMS: atom_id res chain seq x y z
N MET A 1 24.04 27.59 4.30
CA MET A 1 24.62 26.55 5.19
C MET A 1 23.65 25.41 5.55
N GLN A 2 22.39 25.42 5.11
CA GLN A 2 21.42 24.32 5.39
C GLN A 2 21.30 23.29 4.25
N THR A 3 21.98 23.50 3.12
CA THR A 3 21.72 22.80 1.85
C THR A 3 22.54 21.53 1.60
N GLU A 4 23.49 21.19 2.49
CA GLU A 4 24.38 20.02 2.31
C GLU A 4 24.00 18.77 3.12
N VAL A 5 23.08 18.89 4.09
CA VAL A 5 22.73 17.75 4.98
C VAL A 5 21.54 16.92 4.47
N ASP A 6 20.80 17.41 3.47
CA ASP A 6 19.60 16.73 2.96
C ASP A 6 19.90 15.58 1.96
N LEU A 7 21.18 15.28 1.71
CA LEU A 7 21.63 14.31 0.69
C LEU A 7 21.83 12.87 1.19
N LEU A 8 21.68 12.57 2.49
CA LEU A 8 21.96 11.23 3.02
C LEU A 8 20.96 10.69 4.05
N VAL A 9 19.86 11.40 4.32
CA VAL A 9 18.86 10.90 5.28
C VAL A 9 17.92 9.90 4.58
N LEU A 10 18.06 8.63 4.92
CA LEU A 10 17.23 7.54 4.40
C LEU A 10 15.73 7.79 4.72
N PRO A 11 14.79 7.35 3.86
CA PRO A 11 13.35 7.47 4.14
C PRO A 11 12.93 6.93 5.51
N GLU A 12 13.47 5.78 5.91
CA GLU A 12 13.23 5.18 7.23
C GLU A 12 13.75 6.04 8.38
N GLU A 13 14.85 6.76 8.17
CA GLU A 13 15.40 7.68 9.16
C GLU A 13 14.50 8.91 9.33
N LYS A 14 13.94 9.46 8.22
CA LYS A 14 12.96 10.55 8.28
C LYS A 14 11.70 10.13 9.04
N LEU A 15 11.23 8.89 8.84
CA LEU A 15 10.13 8.32 9.61
C LEU A 15 10.48 8.24 11.10
N ARG A 16 11.67 7.72 11.43
CA ARG A 16 12.15 7.61 12.81
C ARG A 16 12.24 8.97 13.52
N GLN A 17 12.78 9.99 12.85
CA GLN A 17 12.90 11.35 13.40
C GLN A 17 11.54 11.99 13.71
N LYS A 18 10.50 11.62 12.95
CA LYS A 18 9.11 12.03 13.19
C LYS A 18 8.38 11.14 14.21
N GLY A 19 9.07 10.18 14.83
CA GLY A 19 8.49 9.23 15.78
C GLY A 19 7.54 8.21 15.13
N ILE A 20 7.66 8.00 13.82
CA ILE A 20 6.78 7.12 13.05
C ILE A 20 7.46 5.77 12.88
N VAL A 21 6.78 4.71 13.30
CA VAL A 21 7.20 3.33 13.09
C VAL A 21 6.36 2.74 11.96
N LEU A 22 7.00 2.09 10.98
CA LEU A 22 6.27 1.35 9.96
C LEU A 22 5.55 0.17 10.60
N PRO A 23 4.27 -0.06 10.27
CA PRO A 23 3.57 -1.26 10.71
C PRO A 23 4.19 -2.50 10.08
N GLU A 24 3.87 -3.67 10.64
CA GLU A 24 4.13 -4.94 9.98
C GLU A 24 3.41 -4.96 8.61
N PRO A 25 4.06 -5.46 7.54
CA PRO A 25 3.47 -5.48 6.22
C PRO A 25 2.17 -6.28 6.21
N PRO A 26 1.13 -5.78 5.52
CA PRO A 26 -0.17 -6.43 5.50
C PRO A 26 -0.09 -7.79 4.82
N LYS A 27 -0.68 -8.80 5.45
CA LYS A 27 -0.85 -10.13 4.84
C LYS A 27 -2.05 -10.08 3.88
N PRO A 28 -1.92 -10.59 2.64
CA PRO A 28 -3.03 -10.67 1.71
C PRO A 28 -4.22 -11.44 2.31
N ILE A 29 -5.43 -10.93 2.09
CA ILE A 29 -6.68 -11.57 2.53
C ILE A 29 -7.23 -12.52 1.44
N GLY A 30 -6.65 -12.50 0.25
CA GLY A 30 -7.04 -13.33 -0.89
C GLY A 30 -5.85 -13.76 -1.75
N THR A 31 -6.13 -14.20 -2.99
CA THR A 31 -5.12 -14.68 -3.94
C THR A 31 -4.53 -13.51 -4.75
N TYR A 32 -3.79 -12.64 -4.07
CA TYR A 32 -3.06 -11.51 -4.66
C TYR A 32 -1.83 -11.17 -3.79
N LEU A 33 -0.92 -10.36 -4.32
CA LEU A 33 0.30 -9.93 -3.61
C LEU A 33 0.16 -8.50 -3.06
N PRO A 34 0.83 -8.14 -1.96
CA PRO A 34 0.81 -6.78 -1.42
C PRO A 34 1.44 -5.76 -2.37
N ALA A 35 2.43 -6.17 -3.15
CA ALA A 35 3.05 -5.38 -4.20
C ALA A 35 3.57 -6.30 -5.33
N VAL A 36 3.71 -5.75 -6.54
CA VAL A 36 4.26 -6.42 -7.71
C VAL A 36 5.17 -5.45 -8.46
N ARG A 37 6.38 -5.91 -8.78
CA ARG A 37 7.32 -5.18 -9.62
C ARG A 37 7.10 -5.51 -11.10
N SER A 38 7.14 -4.48 -11.96
CA SER A 38 7.23 -4.62 -13.40
C SER A 38 8.26 -3.62 -13.93
N GLY A 39 9.43 -4.12 -14.32
CA GLY A 39 10.57 -3.28 -14.71
C GLY A 39 11.01 -2.38 -13.55
N ASN A 40 10.96 -1.07 -13.76
CA ASN A 40 11.28 -0.05 -12.74
C ASN A 40 10.03 0.54 -12.05
N ILE A 41 8.87 -0.08 -12.21
CA ILE A 41 7.62 0.34 -11.55
C ILE A 41 7.23 -0.71 -10.51
N LEU A 42 6.91 -0.25 -9.31
CA LEU A 42 6.30 -1.04 -8.25
C LEU A 42 4.84 -0.64 -8.09
N PHE A 43 3.95 -1.59 -8.33
CA PHE A 43 2.52 -1.47 -8.06
C PHE A 43 2.24 -2.02 -6.66
N VAL A 44 1.74 -1.19 -5.76
CA VAL A 44 1.28 -1.61 -4.44
C VAL A 44 -0.23 -1.79 -4.48
N SER A 45 -0.73 -2.91 -3.97
CA SER A 45 -2.17 -3.17 -3.87
C SER A 45 -2.87 -2.10 -3.01
N GLY A 46 -4.19 -2.00 -3.10
CA GLY A 46 -4.97 -1.12 -2.23
C GLY A 46 -4.75 -1.41 -0.74
N MET A 47 -4.38 -0.37 0.01
CA MET A 47 -4.06 -0.45 1.42
C MET A 47 -5.13 0.23 2.27
N ILE A 48 -5.56 -0.46 3.32
CA ILE A 48 -6.58 0.00 4.26
C ILE A 48 -5.93 0.48 5.58
N PRO A 49 -6.63 1.31 6.39
CA PRO A 49 -6.08 1.92 7.60
C PRO A 49 -6.12 0.95 8.79
N LYS A 50 -5.36 -0.15 8.71
CA LYS A 50 -5.31 -1.18 9.75
C LYS A 50 -3.90 -1.41 10.25
N ILE A 51 -3.72 -1.47 11.56
CA ILE A 51 -2.46 -1.88 12.18
C ILE A 51 -2.57 -3.36 12.55
N ALA A 52 -1.57 -4.15 12.16
CA ALA A 52 -1.52 -5.58 12.49
C ALA A 52 -1.58 -5.78 14.02
N GLY A 53 -2.38 -6.74 14.47
CA GLY A 53 -2.55 -7.05 15.89
C GLY A 53 -3.45 -6.09 16.66
N GLN A 54 -3.89 -4.97 16.07
CA GLN A 54 -4.89 -4.10 16.72
C GLN A 54 -6.32 -4.57 16.41
N PRO A 55 -7.21 -4.62 17.42
CA PRO A 55 -8.56 -5.14 17.26
C PRO A 55 -9.48 -4.18 16.49
N SER A 56 -9.21 -2.88 16.51
CA SER A 56 -10.01 -1.86 15.86
C SER A 56 -9.29 -1.24 14.66
N SER A 57 -10.07 -0.94 13.64
CA SER A 57 -9.74 0.00 12.57
C SER A 57 -10.87 1.02 12.54
N PRO A 58 -10.63 2.27 12.12
CA PRO A 58 -11.71 3.23 11.92
C PRO A 58 -12.73 2.63 10.93
N LYS A 59 -14.02 2.88 11.16
CA LYS A 59 -15.09 2.33 10.34
C LYS A 59 -16.17 3.36 10.03
N GLY A 60 -16.79 3.22 8.87
CA GLY A 60 -17.88 4.07 8.40
C GLY A 60 -17.45 5.10 7.38
N LYS A 61 -18.34 6.07 7.12
CA LYS A 61 -18.20 7.05 6.05
C LYS A 61 -17.74 8.41 6.58
N VAL A 62 -16.81 9.03 5.86
CA VAL A 62 -16.40 10.41 6.12
C VAL A 62 -17.55 11.36 5.78
N GLY A 63 -17.82 12.33 6.65
CA GLY A 63 -18.95 13.24 6.56
C GLY A 63 -20.22 12.75 7.25
N ARG A 64 -20.22 11.52 7.81
CA ARG A 64 -21.32 11.00 8.64
C ARG A 64 -20.82 10.34 9.92
N ASP A 65 -20.00 9.32 9.78
CA ASP A 65 -19.50 8.50 10.89
C ASP A 65 -18.12 8.99 11.35
N LEU A 66 -17.34 9.58 10.44
CA LEU A 66 -16.04 10.19 10.72
C LEU A 66 -15.95 11.63 10.18
N THR A 67 -15.12 12.42 10.84
CA THR A 67 -14.71 13.75 10.39
C THR A 67 -13.69 13.67 9.24
N SER A 68 -13.50 14.79 8.51
CA SER A 68 -12.46 14.90 7.48
C SER A 68 -11.05 14.68 8.06
N GLN A 69 -10.81 15.08 9.32
CA GLN A 69 -9.53 14.90 10.00
C GLN A 69 -9.27 13.41 10.31
N GLU A 70 -10.27 12.69 10.80
CA GLU A 70 -10.12 11.24 11.03
C GLU A 70 -9.94 10.48 9.70
N GLY A 71 -10.57 10.95 8.63
CA GLY A 71 -10.30 10.47 7.27
C GLY A 71 -8.86 10.73 6.84
N TYR A 72 -8.33 11.94 7.09
CA TYR A 72 -6.93 12.29 6.82
C TYR A 72 -5.97 11.35 7.55
N ASP A 73 -6.20 11.09 8.84
CA ASP A 73 -5.35 10.18 9.63
C ASP A 73 -5.45 8.74 9.13
N ALA A 74 -6.63 8.31 8.68
CA ALA A 74 -6.81 7.03 8.02
C ALA A 74 -6.03 6.94 6.69
N ALA A 75 -6.07 7.97 5.84
CA ALA A 75 -5.31 8.01 4.60
C ALA A 75 -3.79 7.94 4.85
N ARG A 76 -3.32 8.63 5.89
CA ARG A 76 -1.93 8.56 6.35
C ARG A 76 -1.54 7.13 6.75
N LEU A 77 -2.39 6.44 7.49
CA LEU A 77 -2.15 5.05 7.89
C LEU A 77 -2.17 4.08 6.69
N CYS A 78 -3.04 4.30 5.70
CA CYS A 78 -3.02 3.51 4.46
C CYS A 78 -1.66 3.57 3.76
N VAL A 79 -1.07 4.77 3.67
CA VAL A 79 0.27 4.94 3.09
C VAL A 79 1.35 4.29 3.93
N LEU A 80 1.27 4.32 5.26
CA LEU A 80 2.23 3.60 6.10
C LEU A 80 2.22 2.09 5.80
N ASN A 81 1.04 1.51 5.61
CA ASN A 81 0.90 0.12 5.17
C ASN A 81 1.45 -0.11 3.75
N ALA A 82 1.26 0.84 2.84
CA ALA A 82 1.84 0.78 1.49
C ALA A 82 3.37 0.82 1.52
N LEU A 83 3.96 1.68 2.35
CA LEU A 83 5.40 1.75 2.56
C LEU A 83 5.94 0.48 3.22
N ALA A 84 5.23 -0.10 4.19
CA ALA A 84 5.61 -1.38 4.77
C ALA A 84 5.65 -2.51 3.71
N ALA A 85 4.63 -2.58 2.85
CA ALA A 85 4.60 -3.53 1.73
C ALA A 85 5.73 -3.28 0.72
N ALA A 86 5.97 -2.02 0.34
CA ALA A 86 7.06 -1.66 -0.57
C ALA A 86 8.43 -1.99 0.03
N LYS A 87 8.64 -1.72 1.31
CA LYS A 87 9.88 -2.09 2.02
C LYS A 87 10.09 -3.60 2.04
N MET A 88 9.03 -4.37 2.28
CA MET A 88 9.10 -5.83 2.26
C MET A 88 9.54 -6.35 0.89
N GLU A 89 8.99 -5.78 -0.19
CA GLU A 89 9.30 -6.18 -1.56
C GLU A 89 10.70 -5.73 -2.01
N LEU A 90 11.14 -4.53 -1.62
CA LEU A 90 12.38 -3.91 -2.09
C LEU A 90 13.58 -4.12 -1.15
N GLY A 91 13.35 -4.59 0.08
CA GLY A 91 14.35 -4.68 1.14
C GLY A 91 14.70 -3.33 1.81
N GLY A 92 14.22 -2.20 1.26
CA GLY A 92 14.46 -0.85 1.77
C GLY A 92 13.71 0.21 0.97
N LEU A 93 13.24 1.27 1.63
CA LEU A 93 12.54 2.38 0.97
C LEU A 93 13.48 3.29 0.19
N ASP A 94 14.77 3.27 0.48
CA ASP A 94 15.80 4.00 -0.25
C ASP A 94 15.94 3.54 -1.71
N ARG A 95 15.41 2.35 -2.06
CA ARG A 95 15.29 1.87 -3.44
C ARG A 95 14.22 2.58 -4.25
N ILE A 96 13.31 3.34 -3.63
CA ILE A 96 12.30 4.13 -4.34
C ILE A 96 12.96 5.37 -4.97
N SER A 97 12.78 5.53 -6.28
CA SER A 97 13.24 6.69 -7.05
C SER A 97 12.27 7.86 -6.89
N ARG A 98 10.96 7.60 -7.03
CA ARG A 98 9.88 8.58 -6.84
C ARG A 98 8.54 7.92 -6.53
N VAL A 99 7.63 8.72 -6.00
CA VAL A 99 6.20 8.40 -6.00
C VAL A 99 5.61 8.85 -7.34
N VAL A 100 5.08 7.91 -8.11
CA VAL A 100 4.51 8.19 -9.44
C VAL A 100 3.08 8.67 -9.32
N LYS A 101 2.26 7.88 -8.60
CA LYS A 101 0.82 8.11 -8.50
C LYS A 101 0.25 7.64 -7.17
N VAL A 102 -0.71 8.38 -6.65
CA VAL A 102 -1.58 7.98 -5.54
C VAL A 102 -3.03 7.96 -6.02
N VAL A 103 -3.74 6.87 -5.75
CA VAL A 103 -5.19 6.78 -5.97
C VAL A 103 -5.85 6.57 -4.61
N GLY A 104 -6.66 7.54 -4.21
CA GLY A 104 -7.37 7.53 -2.94
C GLY A 104 -8.87 7.33 -3.13
N TYR A 105 -9.40 6.32 -2.46
CA TYR A 105 -10.83 6.03 -2.38
C TYR A 105 -11.31 6.38 -0.97
N VAL A 106 -12.31 7.25 -0.87
CA VAL A 106 -12.87 7.68 0.42
C VAL A 106 -14.32 7.21 0.50
N ALA A 107 -14.64 6.33 1.45
CA ALA A 107 -16.03 5.99 1.74
C ALA A 107 -16.74 7.25 2.25
N SER A 108 -17.53 7.87 1.38
CA SER A 108 -18.04 9.23 1.57
C SER A 108 -19.53 9.20 1.85
N ALA A 109 -19.97 9.99 2.83
CA ALA A 109 -21.39 10.25 3.02
C ALA A 109 -21.96 10.99 1.79
N GLU A 110 -23.28 10.90 1.59
CA GLU A 110 -23.95 11.66 0.55
C GLU A 110 -23.69 13.17 0.75
N GLY A 111 -23.30 13.86 -0.32
CA GLY A 111 -22.97 15.29 -0.29
C GLY A 111 -21.56 15.63 0.21
N PHE A 112 -20.78 14.68 0.71
CA PHE A 112 -19.38 14.93 1.05
C PHE A 112 -18.54 15.11 -0.22
N ALA A 113 -17.82 16.23 -0.33
CA ALA A 113 -17.04 16.62 -1.51
C ALA A 113 -15.56 16.94 -1.21
N ASP A 114 -15.13 16.73 0.04
CA ASP A 114 -13.78 17.08 0.51
C ASP A 114 -12.82 15.88 0.49
N GLN A 115 -13.02 14.91 -0.40
CA GLN A 115 -12.10 13.78 -0.57
C GLN A 115 -10.65 14.22 -0.82
N PRO A 116 -10.36 15.31 -1.56
CA PRO A 116 -9.00 15.81 -1.69
C PRO A 116 -8.35 16.18 -0.33
N LEU A 117 -9.13 16.69 0.64
CA LEU A 117 -8.61 17.02 1.98
C LEU A 117 -8.26 15.75 2.77
N VAL A 118 -9.08 14.72 2.66
CA VAL A 118 -8.81 13.40 3.27
C VAL A 118 -7.53 12.79 2.69
N ILE A 119 -7.39 12.77 1.36
CA ILE A 119 -6.22 12.15 0.71
C ILE A 119 -4.93 12.98 0.90
N ASN A 120 -5.01 14.21 1.39
CA ASN A 120 -3.79 14.94 1.82
C ASN A 120 -3.03 14.18 2.91
N GLY A 121 -3.68 13.40 3.78
CA GLY A 121 -2.95 12.63 4.80
C GLY A 121 -1.98 11.60 4.22
N ALA A 122 -2.34 11.02 3.07
CA ALA A 122 -1.47 10.19 2.28
C ALA A 122 -0.36 11.03 1.61
N SER A 123 -0.75 12.11 0.92
CA SER A 123 0.18 12.93 0.16
C SER A 123 1.25 13.61 1.02
N ASP A 124 0.85 14.18 2.15
CA ASP A 124 1.72 14.92 3.06
C ASP A 124 2.76 13.99 3.70
N LEU A 125 2.38 12.75 4.04
CA LEU A 125 3.34 11.75 4.52
C LEU A 125 4.37 11.39 3.45
N LEU A 126 3.94 11.20 2.20
CA LEU A 126 4.86 10.84 1.11
C LEU A 126 5.85 11.98 0.82
N VAL A 127 5.39 13.23 0.85
CA VAL A 127 6.26 14.40 0.71
C VAL A 127 7.18 14.55 1.92
N ASP A 128 6.69 14.34 3.14
CA ASP A 128 7.50 14.35 4.36
C ASP A 128 8.67 13.35 4.30
N VAL A 129 8.43 12.17 3.73
CA VAL A 129 9.39 11.08 3.66
C VAL A 129 10.34 11.21 2.48
N PHE A 130 9.86 11.59 1.30
CA PHE A 130 10.64 11.58 0.06
C PHE A 130 10.98 12.98 -0.48
N GLY A 131 10.54 14.05 0.18
CA GLY A 131 10.72 15.43 -0.28
C GLY A 131 10.08 15.67 -1.65
N GLU A 132 10.81 16.33 -2.56
CA GLU A 132 10.37 16.55 -3.94
C GLU A 132 10.01 15.26 -4.68
N LYS A 133 10.71 14.15 -4.40
CA LYS A 133 10.43 12.83 -4.98
C LYS A 133 9.12 12.21 -4.44
N GLY A 134 8.57 12.78 -3.38
CA GLY A 134 7.27 12.43 -2.81
C GLY A 134 6.09 13.06 -3.54
N LYS A 135 6.30 14.08 -4.40
CA LYS A 135 5.23 14.70 -5.19
C LYS A 135 4.80 13.78 -6.34
N HIS A 136 3.49 13.62 -6.51
CA HIS A 136 2.90 12.59 -7.38
C HIS A 136 1.65 13.08 -8.11
N ALA A 137 1.30 12.38 -9.20
CA ALA A 137 -0.04 12.48 -9.78
C ALA A 137 -1.07 11.87 -8.82
N ARG A 138 -2.32 12.37 -8.84
CA ARG A 138 -3.31 11.97 -7.85
C ARG A 138 -4.73 11.81 -8.40
N VAL A 139 -5.44 10.82 -7.87
CA VAL A 139 -6.91 10.70 -7.94
C VAL A 139 -7.44 10.65 -6.51
N SER A 140 -8.52 11.38 -6.23
CA SER A 140 -9.22 11.37 -4.95
C SER A 140 -10.72 11.39 -5.20
N VAL A 141 -11.40 10.28 -4.91
CA VAL A 141 -12.82 10.10 -5.25
C VAL A 141 -13.62 9.55 -4.08
N GLY A 142 -14.90 9.91 -4.04
CA GLY A 142 -15.86 9.30 -3.13
C GLY A 142 -16.31 7.95 -3.66
N VAL A 143 -16.36 6.93 -2.80
CA VAL A 143 -16.90 5.60 -3.12
C VAL A 143 -18.03 5.26 -2.16
N ALA A 144 -18.92 4.38 -2.61
CA ALA A 144 -20.07 3.95 -1.82
C ALA A 144 -19.62 3.18 -0.57
N GLU A 145 -18.76 2.17 -0.74
CA GLU A 145 -18.31 1.27 0.33
C GLU A 145 -16.87 0.82 0.07
N LEU A 146 -16.17 0.40 1.13
CA LEU A 146 -14.83 -0.17 1.08
C LEU A 146 -14.77 -1.50 1.86
N PRO A 147 -13.83 -2.40 1.53
CA PRO A 147 -13.64 -3.66 2.24
C PRO A 147 -13.49 -3.47 3.75
N GLY A 148 -14.25 -4.24 4.53
CA GLY A 148 -14.21 -4.15 5.99
C GLY A 148 -14.85 -2.88 6.59
N ASN A 149 -15.60 -2.12 5.77
CA ASN A 149 -16.25 -0.87 6.15
C ASN A 149 -15.26 0.19 6.65
N VAL A 150 -14.05 0.23 6.10
CA VAL A 150 -13.03 1.25 6.43
C VAL A 150 -13.34 2.58 5.73
N PRO A 151 -12.88 3.72 6.27
CA PRO A 151 -13.19 5.02 5.68
C PRO A 151 -12.37 5.37 4.43
N VAL A 152 -11.20 4.77 4.27
CA VAL A 152 -10.24 5.12 3.21
C VAL A 152 -9.54 3.85 2.73
N GLU A 153 -9.23 3.81 1.44
CA GLU A 153 -8.29 2.86 0.84
C GLU A 153 -7.37 3.64 -0.11
N VAL A 154 -6.06 3.35 -0.07
CA VAL A 154 -5.06 4.05 -0.90
C VAL A 154 -4.21 3.04 -1.67
N GLU A 155 -4.09 3.26 -2.97
CA GLU A 155 -3.14 2.60 -3.85
C GLU A 155 -1.98 3.56 -4.17
N VAL A 156 -0.75 3.04 -4.19
CA VAL A 156 0.44 3.84 -4.52
C VAL A 156 1.27 3.12 -5.59
N THR A 157 1.65 3.87 -6.61
CA THR A 157 2.62 3.43 -7.63
C THR A 157 3.95 4.14 -7.38
N PHE A 158 5.01 3.36 -7.25
CA PHE A 158 6.37 3.87 -7.10
C PHE A 158 7.20 3.57 -8.35
N GLU A 159 8.10 4.49 -8.69
CA GLU A 159 9.24 4.16 -9.53
C GLU A 159 10.37 3.74 -8.61
N ILE A 160 11.11 2.71 -8.98
CA ILE A 160 12.26 2.22 -8.23
C ILE A 160 13.54 2.48 -9.01
N LYS A 161 14.65 2.63 -8.28
CA LYS A 161 15.98 2.79 -8.88
C LYS A 161 16.27 1.56 -9.75
N GLY A 162 16.78 1.80 -10.97
CA GLY A 162 17.30 0.72 -11.81
C GLY A 162 18.43 -0.01 -11.09
N SER A 163 18.48 -1.33 -11.24
CA SER A 163 19.56 -2.15 -10.68
C SER A 163 20.86 -1.84 -11.42
N GLU A 164 21.89 -1.36 -10.72
CA GLU A 164 23.23 -1.21 -11.31
C GLU A 164 23.98 -2.56 -11.47
N THR A 165 23.40 -3.71 -11.09
CA THR A 165 24.08 -5.01 -11.22
C THR A 165 23.15 -6.17 -11.55
N GLY A 166 23.65 -7.12 -12.34
CA GLY A 166 22.95 -8.30 -12.86
C GLY A 166 22.51 -9.35 -11.82
N ALA A 167 22.67 -9.10 -10.53
CA ALA A 167 22.18 -10.00 -9.47
C ALA A 167 20.64 -9.93 -9.30
N ASP A 168 20.01 -8.80 -9.63
CA ASP A 168 18.56 -8.64 -9.49
C ASP A 168 17.75 -9.38 -10.58
N ILE A 169 18.40 -9.71 -11.71
CA ILE A 169 17.80 -10.57 -12.75
C ILE A 169 17.57 -11.99 -12.21
N GLU A 170 18.43 -12.49 -11.31
CA GLU A 170 18.24 -13.81 -10.69
C GLU A 170 17.10 -13.79 -9.67
N ALA A 171 16.91 -12.70 -8.92
CA ALA A 171 15.82 -12.58 -7.95
C ALA A 171 14.43 -12.53 -8.62
N ASP A 172 14.31 -11.83 -9.75
CA ASP A 172 13.08 -11.82 -10.55
C ASP A 172 12.75 -13.23 -11.08
N HIS A 173 13.75 -14.01 -11.52
CA HIS A 173 13.55 -15.42 -11.92
C HIS A 173 13.20 -16.34 -10.74
N VAL A 174 13.75 -16.10 -9.55
CA VAL A 174 13.43 -16.89 -8.34
C VAL A 174 11.99 -16.64 -7.88
N GLN A 175 11.53 -15.38 -7.88
CA GLN A 175 10.15 -15.03 -7.54
C GLN A 175 9.16 -15.63 -8.55
N GLU A 176 9.48 -15.59 -9.84
CA GLU A 176 8.67 -16.21 -10.90
C GLU A 176 8.58 -17.75 -10.74
N ASN A 177 9.68 -18.39 -10.32
CA ASN A 177 9.70 -19.83 -10.03
C ASN A 177 8.89 -20.19 -8.77
N LEU A 178 8.96 -19.38 -7.71
CA LEU A 178 8.18 -19.58 -6.50
C LEU A 178 6.67 -19.41 -6.75
N LEU A 179 6.28 -18.46 -7.61
CA LEU A 179 4.88 -18.28 -8.04
C LEU A 179 4.37 -19.49 -8.83
N LYS A 180 5.17 -20.01 -9.78
CA LYS A 180 4.83 -21.23 -10.54
C LYS A 180 4.64 -22.44 -9.61
N GLU A 181 5.46 -22.58 -8.58
CA GLU A 181 5.30 -23.65 -7.58
C GLU A 181 4.03 -23.48 -6.71
N ALA A 182 3.70 -22.25 -6.31
CA ALA A 182 2.50 -21.96 -5.52
C ALA A 182 1.21 -22.23 -6.33
N GLU A 183 1.20 -21.91 -7.62
CA GLU A 183 0.11 -22.20 -8.55
C GLU A 183 -0.06 -23.71 -8.79
N GLN A 184 1.05 -24.45 -8.96
CA GLN A 184 1.04 -25.91 -9.07
C GLN A 184 0.48 -26.58 -7.81
N LYS A 185 0.89 -26.15 -6.62
CA LYS A 185 0.36 -26.66 -5.34
C LYS A 185 -1.13 -26.36 -5.15
N THR A 186 -1.59 -25.20 -5.64
CA THR A 186 -3.01 -24.79 -5.59
C THR A 186 -3.86 -25.58 -6.58
N SER A 187 -3.36 -25.83 -7.80
CA SER A 187 -4.04 -26.65 -8.81
C SER A 187 -4.14 -28.14 -8.40
N ALA A 188 -3.10 -28.67 -7.76
CA ALA A 188 -3.09 -30.04 -7.22
C ALA A 188 -4.12 -30.23 -6.10
N ARG A 189 -4.25 -29.25 -5.18
CA ARG A 189 -5.29 -29.24 -4.13
C ARG A 189 -6.71 -29.10 -4.68
N ARG A 190 -6.89 -28.43 -5.82
CA ARG A 190 -8.19 -28.33 -6.51
C ARG A 190 -8.61 -29.66 -7.15
N ARG A 191 -7.66 -30.45 -7.67
CA ARG A 191 -7.91 -31.77 -8.25
C ARG A 191 -8.18 -32.86 -7.19
N SER A 192 -7.64 -32.72 -5.98
CA SER A 192 -7.84 -33.68 -4.87
C SER A 192 -9.16 -33.49 -4.11
N ARG A 193 -9.86 -32.36 -4.29
CA ARG A 193 -11.22 -32.13 -3.77
C ARG A 193 -12.22 -32.52 -4.86
N GLY A 194 -12.53 -33.82 -4.93
CA GLY A 194 -13.54 -34.37 -5.84
C GLY A 194 -14.92 -33.72 -5.68
N PRO A 195 -15.81 -33.80 -6.70
CA PRO A 195 -17.07 -33.09 -6.69
C PRO A 195 -17.95 -33.54 -5.52
N TYR A 196 -18.48 -32.56 -4.78
CA TYR A 196 -19.51 -32.76 -3.76
C TYR A 196 -20.60 -33.69 -4.31
N ARG A 197 -20.73 -34.90 -3.74
CA ARG A 197 -21.89 -35.77 -3.98
C ARG A 197 -23.12 -35.00 -3.49
N LYS A 198 -24.01 -34.63 -4.41
CA LYS A 198 -25.40 -34.31 -4.08
C LYS A 198 -26.00 -35.57 -3.45
N ALA A 199 -26.27 -35.54 -2.13
CA ALA A 199 -27.19 -36.49 -1.53
C ALA A 199 -28.60 -36.12 -2.02
N ALA A 200 -29.25 -37.08 -2.67
CA ALA A 200 -30.64 -36.99 -3.10
C ALA A 200 -31.52 -37.73 -2.10
N VAL A 201 -32.69 -37.11 -1.85
CA VAL A 201 -33.88 -37.53 -1.10
C VAL A 201 -33.74 -37.57 0.42
#